data_AF-A0A7X9INK5-F1
#
_entry.id   AF-A0A7X9INK5-F1
#
_cell.length_a   1.000
_cell.length_b   1.000
_cell.length_c   1.000
_cell.angle_alpha   90.00
_cell.angle_beta   90.00
_cell.angle_gamma   90.00
#
_symmetry.space_group_name_H-M   'P 1'
#
loop_
_entity.id
_entity.type
_entity.pdbx_description
1 polymer ?
#
loop_
_entity_poly.entity_id
_entity_poly.type
_entity_poly.pdbx_seq_one_letter_code
_entity_poly.pdbx_strand_id
1 'polypeptide(L)'
;MAFILWAKIAKRNRKERPILRINKFLAQAGLASRREADRLVEEGRVQVNHRLVRRPGTMINEISDRVEVDGRPVSLPTAKVYILLNKPPGYIVTM
;
A
#
# COMPACT_ATOMS: atom_id res chain seq x y z
N MET A 1 46.42 -9.19 -10.83
CA MET A 1 45.67 -7.92 -10.98
C MET A 1 44.28 -8.24 -11.53
N ALA A 2 43.33 -8.52 -10.64
CA ALA A 2 41.99 -9.00 -10.96
C ALA A 2 41.05 -7.83 -11.29
N PHE A 3 41.03 -7.40 -12.56
CA PHE A 3 40.21 -6.27 -13.02
C PHE A 3 38.95 -6.67 -13.82
N ILE A 4 38.69 -7.98 -13.99
CA ILE A 4 37.58 -8.49 -14.82
C ILE A 4 36.41 -9.07 -13.99
N LEU A 5 36.56 -9.19 -12.65
CA LEU A 5 35.54 -9.83 -11.80
C LEU A 5 34.56 -8.85 -11.11
N TRP A 6 34.44 -7.60 -11.56
CA TRP A 6 33.53 -6.62 -10.93
C TRP A 6 32.29 -6.24 -11.77
N ALA A 7 32.24 -6.62 -13.06
CA ALA A 7 31.11 -6.28 -13.94
C ALA A 7 29.89 -7.23 -13.81
N LYS A 8 29.98 -8.30 -13.00
CA LYS A 8 28.94 -9.34 -12.87
C LYS A 8 28.23 -9.37 -11.51
N ILE A 9 28.31 -8.28 -10.73
CA ILE A 9 27.61 -8.10 -9.45
C ILE A 9 26.63 -6.92 -9.54
N ALA A 10 25.91 -6.83 -10.66
CA ALA A 10 24.80 -5.89 -10.82
C ALA A 10 23.56 -6.61 -11.34
N LYS A 11 23.25 -7.79 -10.79
CA LYS A 11 21.88 -8.30 -10.86
C LYS A 11 21.02 -7.44 -9.92
N ARG A 12 20.60 -6.31 -10.48
CA ARG A 12 19.58 -5.39 -9.98
C ARG A 12 18.42 -6.23 -9.45
N ASN A 13 18.28 -6.29 -8.14
CA ASN A 13 17.16 -6.91 -7.44
C ASN A 13 15.92 -6.06 -7.79
N ARG A 14 15.29 -6.35 -8.94
CA ARG A 14 13.98 -5.80 -9.29
C ARG A 14 13.05 -6.41 -8.25
N LYS A 15 12.92 -5.77 -7.08
CA LYS A 15 11.91 -6.14 -6.09
C LYS A 15 10.58 -6.08 -6.84
N GLU A 16 10.07 -7.23 -7.27
CA GLU A 16 8.68 -7.38 -7.64
C GLU A 16 7.90 -6.88 -6.43
N ARG A 17 7.32 -5.68 -6.53
CA ARG A 17 6.51 -5.20 -5.42
C ARG A 17 5.33 -6.15 -5.29
N PRO A 18 5.05 -6.60 -4.07
CA PRO A 18 4.11 -7.67 -3.86
C PRO A 18 2.72 -7.23 -4.32
N ILE A 19 2.04 -8.13 -5.00
CA ILE A 19 0.61 -8.04 -5.21
C ILE A 19 -0.04 -7.99 -3.81
N LEU A 20 -0.92 -7.01 -3.57
CA LEU A 20 -1.63 -6.89 -2.30
C LEU A 20 -3.12 -6.64 -2.50
N ARG A 21 -3.89 -6.89 -1.44
CA ARG A 21 -5.31 -6.55 -1.41
C ARG A 21 -5.50 -5.04 -1.40
N ILE A 22 -6.50 -4.56 -2.13
CA ILE A 22 -6.86 -3.14 -2.23
C ILE A 22 -7.13 -2.53 -0.85
N ASN A 23 -7.74 -3.28 0.08
CA ASN A 23 -8.01 -2.81 1.43
C ASN A 23 -6.74 -2.55 2.26
N LYS A 24 -5.68 -3.33 2.03
CA LYS A 24 -4.38 -3.14 2.64
C LYS A 24 -3.69 -1.93 2.01
N PHE A 25 -3.81 -1.76 0.69
CA PHE A 25 -3.24 -0.63 -0.02
C PHE A 25 -3.80 0.71 0.49
N LEU A 26 -5.13 0.83 0.54
CA LEU A 26 -5.80 2.05 1.01
C LEU A 26 -5.49 2.35 2.49
N ALA A 27 -5.37 1.32 3.33
CA ALA A 27 -4.98 1.49 4.72
C ALA A 27 -3.52 1.94 4.88
N GLN A 28 -2.60 1.38 4.09
CA GLN A 28 -1.20 1.80 4.09
C GLN A 28 -1.02 3.20 3.51
N ALA A 29 -1.88 3.61 2.59
CA ALA A 29 -1.96 4.98 2.08
C ALA A 29 -2.47 5.99 3.13
N GLY A 30 -2.95 5.52 4.29
CA GLY A 30 -3.50 6.37 5.34
C GLY A 30 -4.89 6.92 5.02
N LEU A 31 -5.57 6.38 4.00
CA LEU A 31 -6.87 6.88 3.56
C LEU A 31 -8.02 6.40 4.45
N ALA A 32 -7.96 5.14 4.90
CA ALA A 32 -9.05 4.49 5.62
C ALA A 32 -8.54 3.32 6.46
N SER A 33 -9.29 2.89 7.47
CA SER A 33 -9.03 1.58 8.10
C SER A 33 -9.27 0.44 7.09
N ARG A 34 -8.79 -0.78 7.35
CA ARG A 34 -9.03 -1.91 6.41
C ARG A 34 -10.52 -2.19 6.21
N ARG A 35 -11.33 -2.06 7.26
CA ARG A 35 -12.80 -2.28 7.20
C ARG A 35 -13.50 -1.16 6.43
N GLU A 36 -13.08 0.07 6.66
CA GLU A 36 -13.62 1.21 5.94
C GLU A 36 -13.22 1.18 4.46
N ALA A 37 -11.99 0.73 4.16
CA ALA A 37 -11.56 0.49 2.79
C ALA A 37 -12.40 -0.58 2.08
N ASP A 38 -12.83 -1.64 2.78
CA ASP A 38 -13.74 -2.63 2.21
C ASP A 38 -15.09 -1.98 1.84
N ARG A 39 -15.64 -1.11 2.70
CA ARG A 39 -16.87 -0.35 2.42
C ARG A 39 -16.74 0.58 1.21
N LEU A 40 -15.67 1.36 1.15
CA LEU A 40 -15.41 2.26 0.01
C LEU A 40 -15.38 1.49 -1.33
N VAL A 41 -14.81 0.27 -1.30
CA VAL A 41 -14.80 -0.62 -2.46
C VAL A 41 -16.23 -1.09 -2.77
N GLU A 42 -16.98 -1.60 -1.79
CA GLU A 42 -18.37 -2.06 -1.97
C GLU A 42 -19.30 -0.95 -2.51
N GLU A 43 -19.14 0.27 -2.01
CA GLU A 43 -19.84 1.49 -2.47
C GLU A 43 -19.44 1.89 -3.90
N GLY A 44 -18.40 1.29 -4.47
CA GLY A 44 -17.89 1.61 -5.80
C GLY A 44 -17.23 2.99 -5.86
N ARG A 45 -16.60 3.43 -4.78
CA ARG A 45 -15.85 4.70 -4.73
C ARG A 45 -14.39 4.55 -5.16
N VAL A 46 -13.93 3.31 -5.30
CA VAL A 46 -12.55 2.97 -5.64
C VAL A 46 -12.45 2.52 -7.09
N GLN A 47 -11.48 3.09 -7.80
CA GLN A 47 -11.13 2.72 -9.17
C GLN A 47 -9.70 2.21 -9.23
N VAL A 48 -9.47 1.17 -10.03
CA VAL A 48 -8.14 0.66 -10.36
C VAL A 48 -7.99 0.72 -11.87
N ASN A 49 -7.00 1.45 -12.37
CA ASN A 49 -6.78 1.72 -13.79
C ASN A 49 -8.06 2.24 -14.48
N HIS A 50 -8.74 3.21 -13.83
CA HIS A 50 -10.01 3.81 -14.26
C HIS A 50 -11.20 2.84 -14.36
N ARG A 51 -11.11 1.65 -13.75
CA ARG A 51 -12.21 0.69 -13.65
C ARG A 51 -12.71 0.63 -12.22
N LEU A 52 -14.01 0.79 -12.04
CA LEU A 52 -14.67 0.66 -10.74
C LEU A 52 -14.47 -0.74 -10.17
N VAL A 53 -13.96 -0.81 -8.95
CA VAL A 53 -13.77 -2.06 -8.21
C VAL A 53 -14.79 -2.13 -7.09
N ARG A 54 -15.56 -3.22 -7.07
CA ARG A 54 -16.58 -3.50 -6.04
C ARG A 54 -16.34 -4.76 -5.22
N ARG A 55 -15.15 -5.35 -5.35
CA ARG A 55 -14.76 -6.58 -4.65
C ARG A 55 -13.63 -6.26 -3.67
N PRO A 56 -13.86 -6.27 -2.33
CA PRO A 56 -12.82 -5.99 -1.33
C PRO A 56 -11.61 -6.95 -1.37
N GLY A 57 -11.78 -8.13 -1.94
CA GLY A 57 -10.72 -9.10 -2.20
C GLY A 57 -9.83 -8.80 -3.40
N THR A 58 -10.02 -7.67 -4.09
CA THR A 58 -9.28 -7.36 -5.31
C THR A 58 -7.80 -7.16 -5.01
N MET A 59 -6.98 -7.84 -5.81
CA MET A 59 -5.53 -7.79 -5.75
C MET A 59 -5.02 -6.71 -6.71
N ILE A 60 -4.12 -5.86 -6.25
CA ILE A 60 -3.52 -4.75 -7.00
C ILE A 60 -2.00 -4.81 -6.89
N ASN A 61 -1.32 -4.30 -7.90
CA ASN A 61 0.11 -4.13 -7.95
C ASN A 61 0.49 -2.68 -7.60
N GLU A 62 1.28 -2.49 -6.53
CA GLU A 62 1.67 -1.16 -6.03
C GLU A 62 2.41 -0.27 -7.03
N ILE A 63 3.03 -0.83 -8.06
CA ILE A 63 3.83 -0.09 -9.05
C ILE A 63 3.01 0.18 -10.30
N SER A 64 2.37 -0.86 -10.84
CA SER A 64 1.76 -0.77 -12.16
C SER A 64 0.33 -0.26 -12.12
N ASP A 65 -0.40 -0.51 -11.03
CA ASP A 65 -1.81 -0.15 -10.95
C ASP A 65 -2.01 1.25 -10.39
N ARG A 66 -2.83 2.04 -11.10
CA ARG A 66 -3.29 3.35 -10.64
C ARG A 66 -4.55 3.18 -9.82
N VAL A 67 -4.47 3.46 -8.53
CA VAL A 67 -5.63 3.43 -7.62
C VAL A 67 -6.14 4.84 -7.39
N GLU A 68 -7.44 5.05 -7.56
CA GLU A 68 -8.13 6.30 -7.33
C GLU A 68 -9.31 6.09 -6.38
N VAL A 69 -9.55 7.06 -5.50
CA VAL A 69 -10.76 7.10 -4.67
C VAL A 69 -11.44 8.44 -4.92
N ASP A 70 -12.72 8.40 -5.32
CA ASP A 70 -13.50 9.58 -5.72
C ASP A 70 -12.77 10.46 -6.77
N GLY A 71 -12.08 9.81 -7.71
CA GLY A 71 -11.31 10.49 -8.78
C GLY A 71 -9.97 11.09 -8.34
N ARG A 72 -9.55 10.90 -7.09
CA ARG A 72 -8.24 11.35 -6.59
C ARG A 72 -7.24 10.18 -6.55
N PRO A 73 -6.05 10.31 -7.15
CA PRO A 73 -5.04 9.26 -7.11
C PRO A 73 -4.52 9.05 -5.69
N VAL A 74 -4.34 7.78 -5.31
CA VAL A 74 -3.85 7.38 -4.00
C VAL A 74 -2.46 6.75 -4.15
N SER A 75 -1.51 7.20 -3.34
CA SER A 75 -0.13 6.70 -3.31
C SER A 75 0.30 6.37 -1.89
N LEU A 76 1.22 5.40 -1.76
CA LEU A 76 1.78 5.05 -0.46
C LEU A 76 2.71 6.16 0.08
N PRO A 77 2.76 6.38 1.40
CA PRO A 77 3.68 7.32 2.02
C PRO A 77 5.14 6.91 1.75
N THR A 78 6.01 7.90 1.54
CA THR A 78 7.42 7.67 1.25
C THR A 78 8.23 7.26 2.48
N ALA A 79 7.78 7.65 3.68
CA ALA A 79 8.47 7.41 4.94
C ALA A 79 7.58 6.71 5.96
N LYS A 80 8.18 5.84 6.77
CA LYS A 80 7.52 5.23 7.93
C LYS A 80 7.79 6.08 9.18
N VAL A 81 6.77 6.23 10.01
CA VAL A 81 6.87 6.92 11.31
C VAL A 81 6.84 5.87 12.41
N TYR A 82 7.81 5.91 13.31
CA TYR A 82 7.93 5.00 14.45
C TYR A 82 7.97 5.82 15.74
N ILE A 83 7.14 5.46 16.70
CA ILE A 83 7.02 6.15 17.99
C ILE A 83 7.12 5.12 19.11
N LEU A 84 7.98 5.39 20.09
CA LEU A 84 8.00 4.67 21.36
C LEU A 84 7.11 5.43 22.35
N LEU A 85 6.05 4.78 22.83
CA LEU A 85 5.10 5.37 23.78
C LEU A 85 5.13 4.60 25.10
N ASN A 86 5.62 5.25 26.16
CA ASN A 86 5.37 4.78 27.53
C ASN A 86 3.95 5.21 27.95
N LYS A 87 2.98 4.32 27.75
CA LYS A 87 1.57 4.61 27.95
C LYS A 87 1.24 4.69 29.46
N PRO A 88 0.69 5.81 29.97
CA PRO A 88 0.33 5.92 31.38
C PRO A 88 -0.95 5.12 31.73
N PRO A 89 -1.19 4.88 33.03
CA PRO A 89 -2.44 4.27 33.51
C PRO A 89 -3.67 5.10 33.14
N GLY A 90 -4.83 4.46 33.02
CA GLY A 90 -6.12 5.13 32.79
C GLY A 90 -6.51 5.36 31.32
N TYR A 91 -5.69 4.91 30.37
CA TYR A 91 -5.98 5.03 28.93
C TYR A 91 -6.17 3.65 28.30
N ILE A 92 -7.00 3.54 27.27
CA ILE A 92 -7.14 2.34 26.42
C ILE A 92 -6.58 2.64 25.02
N VAL A 93 -5.92 1.68 24.39
CA VAL A 93 -5.59 1.74 22.95
C VAL A 93 -6.59 0.85 22.23
N THR A 94 -7.38 1.44 21.33
CA THR A 94 -8.35 0.73 20.49
C THR A 94 -8.04 0.95 19.01
N MET A 95 -8.52 0.04 18.17
CA MET A 95 -8.42 0.09 16.70
C MET A 95 -9.60 0.80 16.05
#